data_AF-A0A923MYB8-F1
#
_entry.id   AF-A0A923MYB8-F1
#
_cell.length_a   1.000
_cell.length_b   1.000
_cell.length_c   1.000
_cell.angle_alpha   90.00
_cell.angle_beta   90.00
_cell.angle_gamma   90.00
#
_symmetry.space_group_name_H-M   'P 1'
#
loop_
_entity.id
_entity.type
_entity.pdbx_description
1 polymer ?
#
loop_
_entity_poly.entity_id
_entity_poly.type
_entity_poly.pdbx_seq_one_letter_code
_entity_poly.pdbx_strand_id
1 'polypeptide(L)'
;MKQYLDLVQHVMENGCQKGDRTGTGTKSVFGHQMRFDLSEGFPMVTTKKLHLKSIIYELLWFLKGDTNIKYLQDNGVKIWDAWADDNGDLGPVYGHQWRNWNSEEIDQIKDLITELKTNPNSRRMIVSAWNPSVLPDTTKSFEENVANNKAALPPCHAFFQFYVSNGKLSCQLYQRSADIFLGVPFNIASYALLTMMIAQVCDLEAGEFIHTFGDAHIYNNHFEQLELQLSREPKPLPKMILNPAIKDLFEFDFNDFTLEGYDPHPLIKGSVAV
;
A
#
# COMPACT_ATOMS: atom_id res chain seq x y z
N MET A 1 8.42 -3.72 14.57
CA MET A 1 8.07 -2.50 13.78
C MET A 1 8.32 -1.25 14.60
N LYS A 2 9.59 -0.99 14.97
CA LYS A 2 9.95 0.17 15.78
C LYS A 2 9.79 1.47 14.98
N GLN A 3 10.21 1.42 13.71
CA GLN A 3 10.12 2.50 12.73
C GLN A 3 8.71 3.12 12.64
N TYR A 4 7.67 2.29 12.66
CA TYR A 4 6.27 2.74 12.62
C TYR A 4 5.87 3.49 13.91
N LEU A 5 6.26 2.99 15.09
CA LEU A 5 5.94 3.65 16.35
C LEU A 5 6.74 4.94 16.53
N ASP A 6 7.99 4.95 16.07
CA ASP A 6 8.82 6.16 16.04
C ASP A 6 8.15 7.25 15.16
N LEU A 7 7.56 6.88 14.02
CA LEU A 7 6.75 7.80 13.20
C LEU A 7 5.51 8.31 13.95
N VAL A 8 4.75 7.42 14.59
CA VAL A 8 3.57 7.80 15.38
C VAL A 8 3.97 8.83 16.44
N GLN A 9 4.98 8.51 17.25
CA GLN A 9 5.47 9.39 18.31
C GLN A 9 5.95 10.73 17.73
N HIS A 10 6.72 10.69 16.64
CA HIS A 10 7.20 11.90 15.98
C HIS A 10 6.06 12.84 15.56
N VAL A 11 4.99 12.32 14.94
CA VAL A 11 3.83 13.15 14.56
C VAL A 11 3.02 13.62 15.76
N MET A 12 2.84 12.78 16.77
CA MET A 12 2.16 13.15 18.02
C MET A 12 2.89 14.26 18.78
N GLU A 13 4.22 14.30 18.74
CA GLU A 13 5.02 15.33 19.44
C GLU A 13 5.22 16.58 18.58
N ASN A 14 5.59 16.42 17.31
CA ASN A 14 6.11 17.48 16.46
C ASN A 14 5.17 17.91 15.33
N GLY A 15 4.07 17.20 15.11
CA GLY A 15 3.14 17.52 14.03
C GLY A 15 2.39 18.83 14.22
N CYS A 16 2.02 19.45 13.12
CA CYS A 16 1.18 20.65 13.12
C CYS A 16 -0.30 20.28 12.98
N GLN A 17 -1.18 20.97 13.71
CA GLN A 17 -2.62 20.81 13.52
C GLN A 17 -3.04 21.41 12.18
N LYS A 18 -3.86 20.68 11.42
CA LYS A 18 -4.44 21.09 10.14
C LYS A 18 -5.92 20.70 10.09
N GLY A 19 -6.70 21.43 9.29
CA GLY A 19 -7.95 20.91 8.75
C GLY A 19 -7.68 19.92 7.61
N ASP A 20 -8.69 19.20 7.17
CA ASP A 20 -8.62 18.26 6.05
C ASP A 20 -9.96 18.23 5.28
N ARG A 21 -9.99 17.53 4.13
CA ARG A 21 -11.18 17.46 3.26
C ARG A 21 -12.41 16.86 3.97
N THR A 22 -12.20 15.95 4.93
CA THR A 22 -13.29 15.26 5.65
C THR A 22 -13.88 16.10 6.79
N GLY A 23 -13.20 17.18 7.19
CA GLY A 23 -13.59 18.01 8.34
C GLY A 23 -13.23 17.43 9.71
N THR A 24 -12.57 16.26 9.77
CA THR A 24 -12.12 15.62 11.02
C THR A 24 -10.96 16.39 11.67
N GLY A 25 -10.10 16.96 10.84
CA GLY A 25 -8.83 17.55 11.22
C GLY A 25 -7.76 16.50 11.53
N THR A 26 -6.51 16.92 11.40
CA THR A 26 -5.33 16.06 11.53
C THR A 26 -4.18 16.75 12.23
N LYS A 27 -3.30 15.97 12.87
CA LYS A 27 -1.94 16.40 13.20
C LYS A 27 -0.96 15.77 12.21
N SER A 28 -0.12 16.56 11.55
CA SER A 28 0.70 16.08 10.42
C SER A 28 2.13 16.59 10.43
N VAL A 29 3.04 15.83 9.83
CA VAL A 29 4.37 16.27 9.38
C VAL A 29 4.49 16.13 7.87
N PHE A 30 5.44 16.85 7.26
CA PHE A 30 5.69 16.77 5.82
C PHE A 30 7.11 16.26 5.55
N GLY A 31 7.20 15.08 4.96
CA GLY A 31 8.47 14.37 4.77
C GLY A 31 8.81 13.47 5.95
N HIS A 32 8.87 12.17 5.71
CA HIS A 32 9.44 11.16 6.61
C HIS A 32 9.84 9.93 5.80
N GLN A 33 10.79 9.13 6.26
CA GLN A 33 11.19 7.90 5.59
C GLN A 33 11.46 6.77 6.59
N MET A 34 10.88 5.60 6.32
CA MET A 34 11.15 4.36 7.05
C MET A 34 11.83 3.34 6.13
N ARG A 35 12.63 2.45 6.72
CA ARG A 35 13.32 1.36 6.01
C ARG A 35 13.08 0.05 6.75
N PHE A 36 12.77 -1.01 6.00
CA PHE A 36 12.46 -2.33 6.50
C PHE A 36 13.31 -3.37 5.75
N ASP A 37 14.23 -4.03 6.44
CA ASP A 37 14.98 -5.16 5.89
C ASP A 37 14.07 -6.40 5.87
N LEU A 38 13.75 -6.90 4.67
CA LEU A 38 12.83 -8.02 4.50
C LEU A 38 13.46 -9.37 4.88
N SER A 39 14.79 -9.41 5.11
CA SER A 39 15.46 -10.59 5.65
C SER A 39 15.30 -10.74 7.17
N GLU A 40 14.94 -9.68 7.89
CA GLU A 40 14.66 -9.72 9.33
C GLU A 40 13.24 -10.22 9.67
N GLY A 41 12.35 -10.27 8.67
CA GLY A 41 10.96 -10.70 8.80
C GLY A 41 10.00 -9.86 7.96
N PHE A 42 8.74 -10.30 7.88
CA PHE A 42 7.71 -9.58 7.14
C PHE A 42 7.21 -8.37 7.97
N PRO A 43 7.29 -7.12 7.47
CA PRO A 43 7.02 -5.91 8.24
C PRO A 43 5.52 -5.65 8.44
N MET A 44 4.84 -6.57 9.13
CA MET A 44 3.45 -6.44 9.54
C MET A 44 3.37 -5.93 10.98
N VAL A 45 2.55 -4.90 11.25
CA VAL A 45 2.42 -4.33 12.60
C VAL A 45 2.00 -5.44 13.58
N THR A 46 2.71 -5.52 14.71
CA THR A 46 2.42 -6.46 15.80
C THR A 46 1.79 -5.80 17.02
N THR A 47 1.82 -4.47 17.15
CA THR A 47 1.16 -3.72 18.25
C THR A 47 -0.35 -3.58 18.08
N LYS A 48 -0.90 -4.02 16.94
CA LYS A 48 -2.32 -4.29 16.72
C LYS A 48 -2.50 -5.33 15.62
N LYS A 49 -3.60 -6.07 15.67
CA LYS A 49 -3.95 -7.06 14.62
C LYS A 49 -4.37 -6.34 13.33
N LEU A 50 -3.75 -6.71 12.20
CA LEU A 50 -4.20 -6.30 10.87
C LEU A 50 -4.97 -7.44 10.17
N HIS A 51 -5.77 -7.08 9.17
CA HIS A 51 -6.54 -8.03 8.38
C HIS A 51 -5.78 -8.43 7.11
N LEU A 52 -4.88 -9.42 7.23
CA LEU A 52 -4.00 -9.89 6.14
C LEU A 52 -4.78 -10.22 4.86
N LYS A 53 -5.96 -10.82 5.01
CA LYS A 53 -6.84 -11.19 3.89
C LYS A 53 -7.11 -10.00 2.97
N SER A 54 -7.47 -8.84 3.54
CA SER A 54 -7.73 -7.63 2.75
C SER A 54 -6.48 -7.14 2.00
N ILE A 55 -5.31 -7.19 2.63
CA ILE A 55 -4.04 -6.73 2.05
C ILE A 55 -3.69 -7.58 0.82
N ILE A 56 -3.78 -8.91 0.93
CA ILE A 56 -3.43 -9.82 -0.17
C ILE A 56 -4.42 -9.66 -1.33
N TYR A 57 -5.73 -9.71 -1.05
CA TYR A 57 -6.72 -9.60 -2.13
C TYR A 57 -6.66 -8.24 -2.84
N GLU A 58 -6.44 -7.14 -2.11
CA GLU A 58 -6.24 -5.82 -2.72
C GLU A 58 -5.02 -5.80 -3.64
N LEU A 59 -3.89 -6.37 -3.20
CA LEU A 59 -2.69 -6.41 -4.03
C LEU A 59 -2.89 -7.25 -5.30
N LEU A 60 -3.52 -8.43 -5.17
CA LEU A 60 -3.85 -9.27 -6.33
C LEU A 60 -4.84 -8.56 -7.28
N TRP A 61 -5.77 -7.79 -6.73
CA TRP A 61 -6.71 -6.97 -7.51
C TRP A 61 -6.00 -5.87 -8.30
N PHE A 62 -5.06 -5.14 -7.67
CA PHE A 62 -4.20 -4.17 -8.37
C PHE A 62 -3.40 -4.84 -9.49
N LEU A 63 -2.79 -6.00 -9.22
CA LEU A 63 -1.99 -6.73 -10.20
C LEU A 63 -2.83 -7.24 -11.37
N LYS A 64 -4.12 -7.53 -11.18
CA LYS A 64 -5.05 -7.88 -12.28
C LYS A 64 -5.44 -6.69 -13.16
N GLY A 65 -5.16 -5.46 -12.72
CA GLY A 65 -5.57 -4.24 -13.41
C GLY A 65 -7.05 -3.89 -13.22
N ASP A 66 -7.73 -4.59 -12.31
CA ASP A 66 -9.15 -4.42 -12.04
C ASP A 66 -9.39 -3.13 -11.24
N THR A 67 -10.55 -2.52 -11.48
CA THR A 67 -11.01 -1.27 -10.85
C THR A 67 -12.44 -1.37 -10.33
N ASN A 68 -13.07 -2.54 -10.45
CA ASN A 68 -14.37 -2.82 -9.87
C ASN A 68 -14.22 -3.60 -8.56
N ILE A 69 -15.00 -3.24 -7.54
CA ILE A 69 -14.88 -3.84 -6.20
C ILE A 69 -15.49 -5.24 -6.11
N LYS A 70 -16.17 -5.74 -7.15
CA LYS A 70 -16.81 -7.07 -7.13
C LYS A 70 -15.85 -8.19 -6.74
N TYR A 71 -14.63 -8.21 -7.29
CA TYR A 71 -13.63 -9.20 -6.90
C TYR A 71 -13.29 -9.13 -5.41
N LEU A 72 -13.19 -7.93 -4.85
CA LEU A 72 -12.92 -7.73 -3.43
C LEU A 72 -14.10 -8.21 -2.59
N GLN A 73 -15.32 -7.83 -2.97
CA GLN A 73 -16.56 -8.20 -2.26
C GLN A 73 -16.83 -9.70 -2.29
N ASP A 74 -16.64 -10.35 -3.44
CA ASP A 74 -16.76 -11.81 -3.59
C ASP A 74 -15.78 -12.56 -2.66
N ASN A 75 -14.66 -11.92 -2.30
CA ASN A 75 -13.67 -12.42 -1.35
C ASN A 75 -13.84 -11.88 0.08
N GLY A 76 -14.95 -11.18 0.38
CA GLY A 76 -15.26 -10.66 1.70
C GLY A 76 -14.39 -9.48 2.14
N VAL A 77 -13.86 -8.71 1.17
CA VAL A 77 -13.06 -7.51 1.39
C VAL A 77 -13.89 -6.28 1.01
N LYS A 78 -13.98 -5.32 1.95
CA LYS A 78 -14.87 -4.14 1.85
C LYS A 78 -14.14 -2.80 1.98
N ILE A 79 -12.82 -2.81 1.85
CA ILE A 79 -11.98 -1.64 2.13
C ILE A 79 -12.11 -0.54 1.07
N TRP A 80 -12.82 -0.79 -0.03
CA TRP A 80 -13.06 0.16 -1.12
C TRP A 80 -14.54 0.55 -1.27
N ASP A 81 -15.46 -0.07 -0.51
CA ASP A 81 -16.92 0.08 -0.68
C ASP A 81 -17.38 1.54 -0.59
N ALA A 82 -16.75 2.36 0.26
CA ALA A 82 -17.17 3.74 0.51
C ALA A 82 -16.87 4.72 -0.65
N TRP A 83 -16.07 4.31 -1.63
CA TRP A 83 -15.64 5.17 -2.74
C TRP A 83 -16.14 4.72 -4.11
N ALA A 84 -16.72 3.52 -4.20
CA ALA A 84 -17.25 3.00 -5.45
C ALA A 84 -18.61 3.62 -5.78
N ASP A 85 -18.92 3.69 -7.07
CA ASP A 85 -20.27 4.02 -7.53
C ASP A 85 -21.26 2.87 -7.32
N ASP A 86 -22.52 3.06 -7.74
CA ASP A 86 -23.59 2.06 -7.61
C ASP A 86 -23.31 0.74 -8.37
N ASN A 87 -22.41 0.75 -9.36
CA ASN A 87 -21.98 -0.45 -10.10
C ASN A 87 -20.71 -1.10 -9.50
N GLY A 88 -20.12 -0.49 -8.48
CA GLY A 88 -18.89 -0.93 -7.85
C GLY A 88 -17.62 -0.41 -8.52
N ASP A 89 -17.72 0.55 -9.44
CA ASP A 89 -16.58 1.09 -10.18
C ASP A 89 -15.89 2.23 -9.43
N LEU A 90 -14.56 2.26 -9.51
CA LEU A 90 -13.71 3.30 -8.92
C LEU A 90 -13.06 4.22 -9.96
N GLY A 91 -13.37 4.03 -11.24
CA GLY A 91 -12.66 4.67 -12.34
C GLY A 91 -11.19 4.19 -12.45
N PRO A 92 -10.33 4.90 -13.18
CA PRO A 92 -8.96 4.46 -13.48
C PRO A 92 -7.99 4.66 -12.30
N VAL A 93 -8.21 3.94 -11.19
CA VAL A 93 -7.33 3.89 -10.01
C VAL A 93 -6.11 2.97 -10.25
N TYR A 94 -5.39 2.60 -9.18
CA TYR A 94 -4.07 1.95 -9.21
C TYR A 94 -3.93 0.83 -10.25
N GLY A 95 -4.78 -0.20 -10.21
CA GLY A 95 -4.66 -1.36 -11.11
C GLY A 95 -4.68 -0.95 -12.59
N HIS A 96 -5.61 -0.08 -12.97
CA HIS A 96 -5.67 0.45 -14.32
C HIS A 96 -4.40 1.22 -14.70
N GLN A 97 -3.88 2.08 -13.82
CA GLN A 97 -2.63 2.78 -14.10
C GLN A 97 -1.45 1.82 -14.22
N TRP A 98 -1.41 0.74 -13.44
CA TRP A 98 -0.30 -0.22 -13.44
C TRP A 98 -0.29 -1.12 -14.67
N ARG A 99 -1.47 -1.49 -15.18
CA ARG A 99 -1.62 -2.53 -16.21
C ARG A 99 -2.08 -2.00 -17.58
N ASN A 100 -2.65 -0.79 -17.63
CA ASN A 100 -3.19 -0.20 -18.87
C ASN A 100 -3.22 1.33 -18.80
N TRP A 101 -2.07 1.97 -18.55
CA TRP A 101 -1.98 3.42 -18.41
C TRP A 101 -2.56 4.14 -19.65
N ASN A 102 -3.45 5.13 -19.42
CA ASN A 102 -4.21 5.87 -20.45
C ASN A 102 -5.06 5.01 -21.42
N SER A 103 -5.26 3.72 -21.14
CA SER A 103 -5.81 2.78 -22.14
C SER A 103 -4.96 2.70 -23.42
N GLU A 104 -3.66 2.94 -23.30
CA GLU A 104 -2.69 2.90 -24.40
C GLU A 104 -1.86 1.60 -24.39
N GLU A 105 -2.36 0.55 -23.71
CA GLU A 105 -1.70 -0.76 -23.53
C GLU A 105 -0.32 -0.68 -22.85
N ILE A 106 -0.07 0.40 -22.11
CA ILE A 106 1.15 0.58 -21.32
C ILE A 106 1.01 -0.22 -20.00
N ASP A 107 1.66 -1.38 -19.96
CA ASP A 107 1.68 -2.30 -18.81
C ASP A 107 2.98 -2.13 -18.01
N GLN A 108 2.98 -1.13 -17.12
CA GLN A 108 4.16 -0.76 -16.32
C GLN A 108 4.70 -1.93 -15.47
N ILE A 109 3.84 -2.87 -15.05
CA ILE A 109 4.26 -4.04 -14.26
C ILE A 109 5.01 -5.05 -15.15
N LYS A 110 4.51 -5.35 -16.35
CA LYS A 110 5.25 -6.22 -17.30
C LYS A 110 6.56 -5.60 -17.75
N ASP A 111 6.56 -4.30 -18.02
CA ASP A 111 7.77 -3.57 -18.40
C ASP A 111 8.80 -3.62 -17.28
N LEU A 112 8.37 -3.43 -16.03
CA LEU A 112 9.21 -3.57 -14.85
C LEU A 112 9.82 -4.98 -14.73
N ILE A 113 9.01 -6.04 -14.86
CA ILE A 113 9.50 -7.42 -14.78
C ILE A 113 10.53 -7.71 -15.89
N THR A 114 10.28 -7.20 -17.10
CA THR A 114 11.20 -7.33 -18.23
C THR A 114 12.52 -6.60 -17.95
N GLU A 115 12.45 -5.36 -17.45
CA GLU A 115 13.63 -4.56 -17.12
C GLU A 115 14.44 -5.20 -15.98
N LEU A 116 13.80 -5.75 -14.95
CA LEU A 116 14.46 -6.47 -13.86
C LEU A 116 15.26 -7.69 -14.36
N LYS A 117 14.69 -8.45 -15.31
CA LYS A 117 15.32 -9.66 -15.85
C LYS A 117 16.43 -9.37 -16.85
N THR A 118 16.32 -8.28 -17.61
CA THR A 118 17.22 -7.99 -18.74
C THR A 118 18.23 -6.88 -18.47
N ASN A 119 17.91 -5.95 -17.57
CA ASN A 119 18.73 -4.79 -17.22
C ASN A 119 18.59 -4.41 -15.73
N PRO A 120 18.96 -5.28 -14.78
CA PRO A 120 18.76 -5.06 -13.33
C PRO A 120 19.51 -3.84 -12.78
N ASN A 121 20.51 -3.31 -13.50
CA ASN A 121 21.25 -2.10 -13.12
C ASN A 121 20.53 -0.79 -13.50
N SER A 122 19.36 -0.90 -14.13
CA SER A 122 18.57 0.25 -14.56
C SER A 122 18.19 1.14 -13.37
N ARG A 123 18.24 2.44 -13.60
CA ARG A 123 17.81 3.46 -12.62
C ARG A 123 16.39 3.95 -12.89
N ARG A 124 15.66 3.26 -13.78
CA ARG A 124 14.35 3.68 -14.34
C ARG A 124 13.24 2.67 -14.08
N MET A 125 13.46 1.68 -13.22
CA MET A 125 12.47 0.68 -12.82
C MET A 125 11.40 1.31 -11.91
N ILE A 126 10.48 2.06 -12.52
CA ILE A 126 9.48 2.88 -11.83
C ILE A 126 8.09 2.47 -12.31
N VAL A 127 7.15 2.44 -11.37
CA VAL A 127 5.72 2.35 -11.65
C VAL A 127 5.04 3.56 -11.01
N SER A 128 4.24 4.28 -11.79
CA SER A 128 3.46 5.43 -11.33
C SER A 128 1.98 5.09 -11.33
N ALA A 129 1.27 5.52 -10.30
CA ALA A 129 -0.20 5.62 -10.29
C ALA A 129 -0.65 7.08 -10.49
N TRP A 130 0.26 8.05 -10.39
CA TRP A 130 -0.09 9.47 -10.45
C TRP A 130 -0.24 9.97 -11.88
N ASN A 131 -1.45 9.87 -12.42
CA ASN A 131 -1.80 10.31 -13.76
C ASN A 131 -2.66 11.60 -13.75
N PRO A 132 -2.10 12.78 -14.07
CA PRO A 132 -2.83 14.04 -14.06
C PRO A 132 -4.07 14.07 -14.96
N SER A 133 -4.12 13.27 -16.03
CA SER A 133 -5.24 13.28 -16.98
C SER A 133 -6.53 12.71 -16.40
N VAL A 134 -6.43 11.89 -15.35
CA VAL A 134 -7.58 11.19 -14.72
C VAL A 134 -7.76 11.51 -13.23
N LEU A 135 -7.00 12.46 -12.69
CA LEU A 135 -7.22 12.91 -11.30
C LEU A 135 -8.65 13.42 -11.11
N PRO A 136 -9.30 13.09 -9.97
CA PRO A 136 -10.63 13.60 -9.68
C PRO A 136 -10.63 15.10 -9.44
N ASP A 137 -11.78 15.70 -9.75
CA ASP A 137 -12.16 16.99 -9.20
C ASP A 137 -12.66 16.77 -7.76
N THR A 138 -11.93 17.27 -6.77
CA THR A 138 -12.28 17.08 -5.36
C THR A 138 -13.51 17.87 -4.90
N THR A 139 -14.11 18.68 -5.79
CA THR A 139 -15.39 19.35 -5.54
C THR A 139 -16.60 18.53 -5.99
N LYS A 140 -16.37 17.44 -6.73
CA LYS A 140 -17.42 16.52 -7.21
C LYS A 140 -17.48 15.26 -6.34
N SER A 141 -18.62 14.58 -6.38
CA SER A 141 -18.78 13.27 -5.73
C SER A 141 -17.88 12.21 -6.38
N PHE A 142 -17.69 11.08 -5.69
CA PHE A 142 -16.94 9.94 -6.23
C PHE A 142 -17.62 9.40 -7.50
N GLU A 143 -18.93 9.20 -7.45
CA GLU A 143 -19.75 8.75 -8.57
C GLU A 143 -19.65 9.68 -9.79
N GLU A 144 -19.75 11.01 -9.59
CA GLU A 144 -19.58 11.95 -10.70
C GLU A 144 -18.18 11.90 -11.30
N ASN A 145 -17.13 11.70 -10.49
CA ASN A 145 -15.78 11.53 -11.01
C ASN A 145 -15.67 10.26 -11.87
N VAL A 146 -16.17 9.13 -11.37
CA VAL A 146 -16.18 7.85 -12.10
C VAL A 146 -16.95 7.96 -13.42
N ALA A 147 -18.14 8.56 -13.41
CA ALA A 147 -18.95 8.80 -14.60
C ALA A 147 -18.26 9.71 -15.65
N ASN A 148 -17.28 10.51 -15.23
CA ASN A 148 -16.47 11.37 -16.09
C ASN A 148 -15.09 10.78 -16.43
N ASN A 149 -14.91 9.46 -16.29
CA ASN A 149 -13.65 8.73 -16.52
C ASN A 149 -12.49 9.26 -15.67
N LYS A 150 -12.78 9.76 -14.46
CA LYS A 150 -11.79 10.14 -13.45
C LYS A 150 -11.73 9.08 -12.36
N ALA A 151 -10.58 8.96 -11.71
CA ALA A 151 -10.44 8.10 -10.55
C ALA A 151 -11.33 8.62 -9.41
N ALA A 152 -11.98 7.74 -8.64
CA ALA A 152 -12.81 8.12 -7.50
C ALA A 152 -12.03 8.94 -6.46
N LEU A 153 -10.75 8.61 -6.25
CA LEU A 153 -9.85 9.36 -5.38
C LEU A 153 -8.44 9.46 -5.98
N PRO A 154 -7.68 10.52 -5.68
CA PRO A 154 -6.29 10.60 -6.09
C PRO A 154 -5.47 9.49 -5.42
N PRO A 155 -4.54 8.83 -6.12
CA PRO A 155 -3.77 7.73 -5.54
C PRO A 155 -2.90 8.22 -4.38
N CYS A 156 -2.94 7.54 -3.23
CA CYS A 156 -2.13 7.86 -2.06
C CYS A 156 -0.69 7.39 -2.25
N HIS A 157 -0.51 6.14 -2.66
CA HIS A 157 0.77 5.55 -3.07
C HIS A 157 1.03 5.92 -4.54
N ALA A 158 1.75 7.02 -4.75
CA ALA A 158 1.76 7.75 -6.01
C ALA A 158 2.73 7.16 -7.03
N PHE A 159 3.93 6.77 -6.59
CA PHE A 159 4.88 6.03 -7.43
C PHE A 159 5.82 5.20 -6.56
N PHE A 160 6.42 4.18 -7.15
CA PHE A 160 7.44 3.35 -6.51
C PHE A 160 8.54 2.97 -7.49
N GLN A 161 9.74 2.77 -6.95
CA GLN A 161 10.94 2.45 -7.70
C GLN A 161 11.61 1.19 -7.15
N PHE A 162 12.10 0.34 -8.05
CA PHE A 162 12.91 -0.82 -7.70
C PHE A 162 14.40 -0.57 -7.90
N TYR A 163 15.20 -1.31 -7.14
CA TYR A 163 16.65 -1.27 -7.17
C TYR A 163 17.20 -2.68 -6.91
N VAL A 164 18.13 -3.13 -7.74
CA VAL A 164 18.82 -4.41 -7.55
C VAL A 164 20.26 -4.16 -7.14
N SER A 165 20.71 -4.84 -6.08
CA SER A 165 22.11 -4.85 -5.66
C SER A 165 22.46 -6.15 -4.96
N ASN A 166 23.60 -6.74 -5.28
CA ASN A 166 24.06 -8.01 -4.71
C ASN A 166 23.01 -9.13 -4.75
N GLY A 167 22.26 -9.23 -5.85
CA GLY A 167 21.18 -10.23 -6.01
C GLY A 167 19.91 -9.95 -5.21
N LYS A 168 19.83 -8.81 -4.52
CA LYS A 168 18.68 -8.40 -3.71
C LYS A 168 17.86 -7.30 -4.38
N LEU A 169 16.54 -7.46 -4.35
CA LEU A 169 15.57 -6.50 -4.86
C LEU A 169 15.01 -5.63 -3.71
N SER A 170 15.25 -4.32 -3.79
CA SER A 170 14.64 -3.34 -2.90
C SER A 170 13.56 -2.53 -3.62
N CYS A 171 12.58 -2.03 -2.88
CA CYS A 171 11.51 -1.16 -3.37
C CYS A 171 11.42 0.10 -2.53
N GLN A 172 11.41 1.27 -3.16
CA GLN A 172 11.09 2.54 -2.52
C GLN A 172 9.71 3.02 -2.98
N LEU A 173 8.79 3.23 -2.03
CA LEU A 173 7.48 3.84 -2.27
C LEU A 173 7.51 5.32 -1.88
N TYR A 174 6.93 6.18 -2.71
CA TYR A 174 6.51 7.53 -2.33
C TYR A 174 4.99 7.59 -2.15
N GLN A 175 4.55 7.82 -0.91
CA GLN A 175 3.16 7.99 -0.54
C GLN A 175 2.88 9.46 -0.22
N ARG A 176 2.14 10.14 -1.11
CA ARG A 176 1.90 11.59 -1.00
C ARG A 176 1.06 11.99 0.24
N SER A 177 0.23 11.07 0.72
CA SER A 177 -0.72 11.29 1.82
C SER A 177 -0.91 9.96 2.56
N ALA A 178 -0.67 9.99 3.87
CA ALA A 178 -0.56 8.80 4.69
C ALA A 178 -1.32 8.95 6.01
N ASP A 179 -2.50 8.33 6.08
CA ASP A 179 -3.18 8.04 7.34
C ASP A 179 -2.32 7.02 8.10
N ILE A 180 -1.66 7.50 9.15
CA ILE A 180 -0.73 6.70 9.96
C ILE A 180 -1.46 5.58 10.70
N PHE A 181 -2.68 5.79 11.17
CA PHE A 181 -3.37 4.78 11.96
C PHE A 181 -3.96 3.68 11.08
N LEU A 182 -4.78 4.01 10.08
CA LEU A 182 -5.45 2.99 9.28
C LEU A 182 -4.63 2.53 8.07
N GLY A 183 -4.11 3.47 7.28
CA GLY A 183 -3.52 3.20 5.98
C GLY A 183 -2.10 2.65 6.04
N VAL A 184 -1.19 3.34 6.73
CA VAL A 184 0.26 3.03 6.72
C VAL A 184 0.56 1.56 7.06
N PRO A 185 -0.03 0.93 8.09
CA PRO A 185 0.19 -0.49 8.37
C PRO A 185 -0.17 -1.42 7.21
N PHE A 186 -1.25 -1.13 6.47
CA PHE A 186 -1.65 -1.87 5.28
C PHE A 186 -0.67 -1.63 4.14
N ASN A 187 -0.28 -0.37 3.91
CA ASN A 187 0.62 -0.01 2.82
C ASN A 187 2.02 -0.63 2.99
N ILE A 188 2.56 -0.68 4.21
CA ILE A 188 3.85 -1.33 4.49
C ILE A 188 3.79 -2.82 4.09
N ALA A 189 2.78 -3.54 4.59
CA ALA A 189 2.63 -4.97 4.31
C ALA A 189 2.37 -5.24 2.82
N SER A 190 1.55 -4.43 2.16
CA SER A 190 1.25 -4.58 0.72
C SER A 190 2.50 -4.45 -0.14
N TYR A 191 3.31 -3.41 0.08
CA TYR A 191 4.49 -3.17 -0.75
C TYR A 191 5.68 -4.05 -0.39
N ALA A 192 5.80 -4.45 0.89
CA ALA A 192 6.72 -5.52 1.26
C ALA A 192 6.37 -6.82 0.55
N LEU A 193 5.09 -7.20 0.51
CA LEU A 193 4.62 -8.39 -0.18
C LEU A 193 4.86 -8.31 -1.69
N LEU A 194 4.54 -7.18 -2.32
CA LEU A 194 4.82 -6.94 -3.74
C LEU A 194 6.32 -7.10 -4.05
N THR A 195 7.18 -6.56 -3.19
CA THR A 195 8.64 -6.68 -3.34
C THR A 195 9.08 -8.13 -3.29
N MET A 196 8.56 -8.92 -2.34
CA MET A 196 8.86 -10.35 -2.23
C MET A 196 8.35 -11.15 -3.44
N MET A 197 7.13 -10.88 -3.92
CA MET A 197 6.55 -11.54 -5.09
C MET A 197 7.39 -11.28 -6.35
N ILE A 198 7.75 -10.02 -6.58
CA ILE A 198 8.58 -9.61 -7.73
C ILE A 198 9.98 -10.21 -7.63
N ALA A 199 10.59 -10.20 -6.44
CA ALA A 199 11.88 -10.84 -6.23
C ALA A 199 11.84 -12.32 -6.63
N GLN A 200 10.81 -13.06 -6.19
CA GLN A 200 10.66 -14.48 -6.51
C GLN A 200 10.58 -14.76 -8.02
N VAL A 201 9.72 -14.03 -8.76
CA VAL A 201 9.51 -14.30 -10.19
C VAL A 201 10.65 -13.79 -11.08
N CYS A 202 11.59 -13.03 -10.49
CA CYS A 202 12.82 -12.55 -11.11
C CYS A 202 14.07 -13.29 -10.61
N ASP A 203 13.92 -14.37 -9.83
CA ASP A 203 15.02 -15.14 -9.23
C ASP A 203 16.01 -14.27 -8.41
N LEU A 204 15.47 -13.29 -7.67
CA LEU A 204 16.18 -12.41 -6.75
C LEU A 204 15.78 -12.68 -5.31
N GLU A 205 16.65 -12.30 -4.38
CA GLU A 205 16.31 -12.24 -2.96
C GLU A 205 15.55 -10.95 -2.63
N ALA A 206 14.66 -10.97 -1.65
CA ALA A 206 14.04 -9.75 -1.15
C ALA A 206 15.06 -8.92 -0.34
N GLY A 207 15.23 -7.65 -0.70
CA GLY A 207 16.11 -6.69 -0.03
C GLY A 207 15.33 -5.84 0.98
N GLU A 208 15.25 -4.54 0.74
CA GLU A 208 14.60 -3.59 1.63
C GLU A 208 13.31 -3.02 1.03
N PHE A 209 12.32 -2.82 1.88
CA PHE A 209 11.22 -1.90 1.59
C PHE A 209 11.48 -0.54 2.24
N ILE A 210 11.51 0.53 1.43
CA ILE A 210 11.71 1.90 1.85
C ILE A 210 10.41 2.67 1.64
N HIS A 211 9.84 3.21 2.71
CA HIS A 211 8.57 3.94 2.66
C HIS A 211 8.79 5.42 2.90
N THR A 212 8.60 6.23 1.86
CA THR A 212 8.76 7.69 1.91
C THR A 212 7.40 8.37 1.89
N PHE A 213 7.21 9.38 2.73
CA PHE A 213 5.95 10.10 2.87
C PHE A 213 6.05 11.55 2.42
N GLY A 214 4.96 12.04 1.82
CA GLY A 214 4.63 13.46 1.74
C GLY A 214 3.98 13.92 3.04
N ASP A 215 2.67 14.15 3.03
CA ASP A 215 1.89 14.46 4.23
C ASP A 215 1.60 13.18 5.03
N ALA A 216 2.28 13.00 6.16
CA ALA A 216 2.06 11.90 7.10
C ALA A 216 1.29 12.43 8.31
N HIS A 217 0.09 11.89 8.54
CA HIS A 217 -0.86 12.47 9.48
C HIS A 217 -1.59 11.45 10.34
N ILE A 218 -2.03 11.94 11.50
CA ILE A 218 -2.91 11.27 12.44
C ILE A 218 -4.23 12.05 12.43
N TYR A 219 -5.34 11.37 12.14
CA TYR A 219 -6.66 11.95 12.31
C TYR A 219 -6.96 12.21 13.79
N ASN A 220 -7.63 13.33 14.07
CA ASN A 220 -7.94 13.73 15.44
C ASN A 220 -8.74 12.67 16.23
N ASN A 221 -9.57 11.88 15.54
CA ASN A 221 -10.36 10.80 16.13
C ASN A 221 -9.59 9.47 16.33
N HIS A 222 -8.27 9.44 16.08
CA HIS A 222 -7.42 8.25 16.26
C HIS A 222 -6.35 8.39 17.35
N PHE A 223 -6.31 9.51 18.08
CA PHE A 223 -5.29 9.76 19.10
C PHE A 223 -5.34 8.75 20.25
N GLU A 224 -6.52 8.48 20.83
CA GLU A 224 -6.67 7.51 21.93
C GLU A 224 -6.24 6.09 21.49
N GLN A 225 -6.54 5.72 20.24
CA GLN A 225 -6.16 4.44 19.65
C GLN A 225 -4.64 4.32 19.50
N LEU A 226 -3.97 5.40 19.09
CA LEU A 226 -2.53 5.45 18.94
C LEU A 226 -1.81 5.50 20.28
N GLU A 227 -2.34 6.19 21.28
CA GLU A 227 -1.83 6.16 22.67
C GLU A 227 -1.88 4.74 23.23
N LEU A 228 -3.01 4.04 23.04
CA LEU A 228 -3.11 2.62 23.39
C LEU A 228 -2.10 1.78 22.61
N GLN A 229 -1.93 2.03 21.31
CA GLN A 229 -0.99 1.29 20.48
C GLN A 229 0.47 1.51 20.91
N LEU A 230 0.83 2.74 21.30
CA LEU A 230 2.16 3.12 21.80
C LEU A 230 2.48 2.50 23.17
N SER A 231 1.45 2.23 23.99
CA SER A 231 1.64 1.54 25.28
C SER A 231 2.05 0.05 25.15
N ARG A 232 2.01 -0.50 23.93
CA ARG A 232 2.26 -1.93 23.67
C ARG A 232 3.67 -2.14 23.13
N GLU A 233 4.39 -3.06 23.76
CA GLU A 233 5.68 -3.52 23.26
C GLU A 233 5.53 -4.26 21.92
N PRO A 234 6.34 -3.93 20.88
CA PRO A 234 6.38 -4.70 19.65
C PRO A 234 6.74 -6.16 19.90
N LYS A 235 5.97 -7.08 19.30
CA LYS A 235 6.31 -8.51 19.25
C LYS A 235 7.18 -8.84 18.03
N PRO A 236 7.85 -10.01 17.99
CA PRO A 236 8.68 -10.44 16.86
C PRO A 236 7.94 -10.35 15.52
N LEU A 237 8.68 -10.04 14.45
CA LEU A 237 8.11 -9.99 13.11
C LEU A 237 7.68 -11.41 12.67
N PRO A 238 6.51 -11.54 12.01
CA PRO A 238 6.14 -12.80 11.38
C PRO A 238 7.02 -13.08 10.15
N LYS A 239 6.91 -14.30 9.61
CA LYS A 239 7.55 -14.68 8.35
C LYS A 239 6.49 -14.89 7.29
N MET A 240 6.64 -14.23 6.13
CA MET A 240 5.81 -14.49 4.96
C MET A 240 6.47 -15.57 4.10
N ILE A 241 5.74 -16.64 3.82
CA ILE A 241 6.13 -17.73 2.93
C ILE A 241 5.30 -17.62 1.66
N LEU A 242 5.97 -17.56 0.52
CA LEU A 242 5.36 -17.59 -0.81
C LEU A 242 5.44 -19.01 -1.38
N ASN A 243 4.44 -19.44 -2.13
CA ASN A 243 4.50 -20.69 -2.88
C ASN A 243 5.63 -20.64 -3.91
N PRO A 244 6.70 -21.46 -3.77
CA PRO A 244 7.87 -21.38 -4.64
C PRO A 244 7.61 -21.90 -6.06
N ALA A 245 6.48 -22.58 -6.28
CA ALA A 245 6.08 -23.07 -7.60
C ALA A 245 5.61 -21.95 -8.53
N ILE A 246 5.17 -20.81 -7.99
CA ILE A 246 4.70 -19.67 -8.80
C ILE A 246 5.89 -18.93 -9.40
N LYS A 247 5.91 -18.84 -10.74
CA LYS A 247 6.99 -18.21 -11.54
C LYS A 247 6.52 -17.04 -12.38
N ASP A 248 5.21 -16.82 -12.48
CA ASP A 248 4.60 -15.64 -13.07
C ASP A 248 3.93 -14.81 -11.97
N LEU A 249 4.17 -13.49 -11.98
CA LEU A 249 3.60 -12.56 -11.01
C LEU A 249 2.06 -12.56 -11.02
N PHE A 250 1.46 -12.83 -12.18
CA PHE A 250 0.01 -12.78 -12.37
C PHE A 250 -0.70 -14.10 -12.06
N GLU A 251 0.05 -15.16 -11.74
CA GLU A 251 -0.49 -16.47 -11.38
C GLU A 251 -0.72 -16.65 -9.87
N PHE A 252 -0.20 -15.74 -9.04
CA PHE A 252 -0.42 -15.82 -7.59
C PHE A 252 -1.92 -15.76 -7.23
N ASP A 253 -2.33 -16.67 -6.36
CA ASP A 253 -3.64 -16.66 -5.70
C ASP A 253 -3.49 -16.45 -4.18
N PHE A 254 -4.62 -16.34 -3.47
CA PHE A 254 -4.60 -16.12 -2.02
C PHE A 254 -3.94 -17.26 -1.22
N ASN A 255 -4.04 -18.49 -1.69
CA ASN A 255 -3.53 -19.68 -0.99
C ASN A 255 -2.01 -19.83 -1.15
N ASP A 256 -1.40 -19.10 -2.08
CA ASP A 256 0.05 -19.07 -2.27
C ASP A 256 0.81 -18.30 -1.18
N PHE A 257 0.10 -17.73 -0.20
CA PHE A 257 0.67 -16.94 0.88
C PHE A 257 0.40 -17.59 2.24
N THR A 258 1.47 -17.85 2.99
CA THR A 258 1.37 -18.33 4.38
C THR A 258 2.12 -17.38 5.31
N LEU A 259 1.42 -16.83 6.31
CA LEU A 259 2.02 -15.98 7.34
C LEU A 259 2.26 -16.80 8.62
N GLU A 260 3.53 -17.05 8.92
CA GLU A 260 3.95 -17.82 10.09
C GLU A 260 4.36 -16.91 11.25
N GLY A 261 4.07 -17.33 12.48
CA GLY A 261 4.53 -16.63 13.68
C GLY A 261 3.87 -15.27 13.94
N TYR A 262 2.74 -14.96 13.28
CA TYR A 262 2.02 -13.71 13.53
C TYR A 262 1.18 -13.79 14.80
N ASP A 263 1.78 -13.37 15.90
CA ASP A 263 1.12 -13.20 17.21
C ASP A 263 0.97 -11.71 17.53
N PRO A 264 0.03 -10.95 16.94
CA PRO A 264 -0.12 -9.53 17.24
C PRO A 264 -0.84 -9.31 18.59
N HIS A 265 -0.69 -8.11 19.13
CA HIS A 265 -1.62 -7.60 20.13
C HIS A 265 -3.05 -7.48 19.57
N PRO A 266 -4.10 -7.43 20.43
CA PRO A 266 -5.49 -7.37 19.99
C PRO A 266 -5.79 -6.22 19.02
N LEU A 267 -6.84 -6.39 18.21
CA LEU A 267 -7.34 -5.37 17.29
C LEU A 267 -7.62 -4.05 18.04
N ILE A 268 -7.26 -2.93 17.42
CA ILE A 268 -7.69 -1.60 17.83
C ILE A 268 -8.58 -1.08 16.70
N LYS A 269 -9.85 -0.78 17.02
CA LYS A 269 -10.82 -0.29 16.04
C LYS A 269 -10.66 1.23 15.86
N GLY A 270 -10.75 1.70 14.63
CA GLY A 270 -10.90 3.12 14.32
C GLY A 270 -11.80 3.30 13.11
N SER A 271 -12.44 4.46 13.03
CA SER A 271 -13.35 4.81 11.95
C SER A 271 -12.59 5.50 10.83
N VAL A 272 -12.92 5.17 9.58
CA VAL A 272 -12.40 5.87 8.40
C VAL A 272 -12.99 7.28 8.36
N ALA A 273 -12.17 8.27 8.00
CA ALA A 273 -12.64 9.61 7.67
C ALA A 273 -13.04 9.65 6.18
N VAL A 274 -14.27 10.06 5.86
CA VAL A 274 -14.82 10.10 4.49
C VAL A 274 -15.02 11.53 4.03
#